data_AF-A0A9E3U2T3-F1
#
_entry.id   AF-A0A9E3U2T3-F1
#
_cell.length_a   1.000
_cell.length_b   1.000
_cell.length_c   1.000
_cell.angle_alpha   90.00
_cell.angle_beta   90.00
_cell.angle_gamma   90.00
#
_symmetry.space_group_name_H-M   'P 1'
#
loop_
_entity.id
_entity.type
_entity.pdbx_description
1 polymer ?
#
loop_
_entity_poly.entity_id
_entity_poly.type
_entity_poly.pdbx_seq_one_letter_code
_entity_poly.pdbx_strand_id
1 'polypeptide(L)'
;DDFENPNGSQLYMELMHSPDEQVRDLTHYLMQLARYNLADVPPVDEVLLWCNSLDDLLAARDWDMAVQLVQRMGPQEQIPAHLTQLVGEAQRRVACRVALEKALAAGDEAAIQRAYAPQLLDDYPAAAQLVEKARQTSQVQHALEVLKAAEQFQNWDVFRNTWMANQALLSGRKSAERYKKQMQRIIAADTLRKMLKDVASDDGAVVQAWEYLKSLGGHPTAEALAPALQWRVQRRELQQKLQEVVAARQGPPTLELDRKYIELWKPNFFDKQPRHQPLLVEYKAAFGRLKKLKAYIELGETCTPEGERKLAAALTDLPEAYHPKLRRRCRLALRRAKALQAIRQHIQDGAALALIDAYDSLAE
;
A
#
# COMPACT_ATOMS: atom_id res chain seq x y z
N ASP A 1 56.55 -18.57 -42.17
CA ASP A 1 57.24 -17.43 -42.81
C ASP A 1 56.63 -16.09 -42.44
N ASP A 2 55.37 -15.80 -42.77
CA ASP A 2 54.77 -14.46 -42.52
C ASP A 2 54.72 -14.02 -41.04
N PHE A 3 54.52 -14.96 -40.11
CA PHE A 3 54.54 -14.64 -38.66
C PHE A 3 55.95 -14.60 -38.05
N GLU A 4 56.93 -15.26 -38.69
CA GLU A 4 58.31 -15.33 -38.19
C GLU A 4 59.17 -14.18 -38.72
N ASN A 5 58.86 -13.68 -39.93
CA ASN A 5 59.49 -12.50 -40.52
C ASN A 5 58.43 -11.60 -41.17
N PRO A 6 57.63 -10.87 -40.37
CA PRO A 6 56.54 -10.03 -40.86
C PRO A 6 57.01 -8.94 -41.83
N ASN A 7 58.23 -8.43 -41.67
CA ASN A 7 58.81 -7.44 -42.58
C ASN A 7 59.12 -8.00 -43.97
N GLY A 8 59.25 -9.32 -44.10
CA GLY A 8 59.45 -10.01 -45.38
C GLY A 8 58.15 -10.50 -46.03
N SER A 9 57.01 -10.34 -45.35
CA SER A 9 55.71 -10.79 -45.85
C SER A 9 55.24 -9.92 -47.02
N GLN A 10 54.89 -10.54 -48.14
CA GLN A 10 54.31 -9.84 -49.28
C GLN A 10 52.97 -9.20 -48.92
N LEU A 11 52.16 -9.85 -48.07
CA LEU A 11 50.89 -9.32 -47.59
C LEU A 11 51.07 -8.06 -46.75
N TYR A 12 52.08 -8.01 -45.88
CA TYR A 12 52.39 -6.80 -45.11
C TYR A 12 52.73 -5.64 -46.04
N MET A 13 53.55 -5.89 -47.07
CA MET A 13 53.90 -4.87 -48.07
C MET A 13 52.66 -4.42 -48.86
N GLU A 14 51.81 -5.33 -49.30
CA GLU A 14 50.56 -5.00 -50.02
C GLU A 14 49.62 -4.15 -49.15
N LEU A 15 49.44 -4.50 -47.88
CA LEU A 15 48.61 -3.74 -46.94
C LEU A 15 49.19 -2.36 -46.61
N MET A 16 50.52 -2.24 -46.46
CA MET A 16 51.21 -0.96 -46.27
C MET A 16 51.15 -0.05 -47.51
N HIS A 17 50.92 -0.61 -48.71
CA HIS A 17 50.70 0.14 -49.95
C HIS A 17 49.20 0.29 -50.30
N SER A 18 48.30 -0.08 -49.40
CA SER A 18 46.87 0.13 -49.59
C SER A 18 46.58 1.61 -49.89
N PRO A 19 45.66 1.92 -50.84
CA PRO A 19 45.23 3.30 -51.06
C PRO A 19 44.44 3.85 -49.86
N ASP A 20 43.88 2.98 -49.03
CA ASP A 20 43.16 3.32 -47.80
C ASP A 20 44.15 3.55 -46.65
N GLU A 21 44.16 4.76 -46.12
CA GLU A 21 45.02 5.19 -45.01
C GLU A 21 44.76 4.39 -43.73
N GLN A 22 43.49 4.07 -43.43
CA GLN A 22 43.13 3.31 -42.22
C GLN A 22 43.70 1.89 -42.27
N VAL A 23 43.71 1.28 -43.47
CA VAL A 23 44.32 -0.04 -43.67
C VAL A 23 45.82 0.01 -43.44
N ARG A 24 46.50 1.07 -43.90
CA ARG A 24 47.94 1.23 -43.67
C ARG A 24 48.26 1.42 -42.20
N ASP A 25 47.52 2.30 -41.51
CA ASP A 25 47.75 2.61 -40.10
C ASP A 25 47.46 1.39 -39.22
N LEU A 26 46.33 0.70 -39.45
CA LEU A 26 46.01 -0.54 -38.75
C LEU A 26 47.10 -1.61 -38.97
N THR A 27 47.59 -1.74 -40.20
CA THR A 27 48.64 -2.70 -40.53
C THR A 27 49.95 -2.36 -39.81
N HIS A 28 50.33 -1.08 -39.77
CA HIS A 28 51.50 -0.62 -39.04
C HIS A 28 51.36 -0.91 -37.54
N TYR A 29 50.20 -0.62 -36.95
CA TYR A 29 49.94 -0.83 -35.53
C TYR A 29 49.87 -2.31 -35.14
N LEU A 30 49.18 -3.15 -35.91
CA LEU A 30 49.14 -4.59 -35.67
C LEU A 30 50.55 -5.20 -35.69
N MET A 31 51.43 -4.70 -36.56
CA MET A 31 52.83 -5.13 -36.57
C MET A 31 53.68 -4.58 -35.43
N GLN A 32 53.38 -3.39 -34.89
CA GLN A 32 53.98 -2.96 -33.64
C GLN A 32 53.51 -3.83 -32.47
N LEU A 33 52.21 -4.12 -32.39
CA LEU A 33 51.59 -4.94 -31.34
C LEU A 33 52.11 -6.38 -31.34
N ALA A 34 52.41 -6.94 -32.51
CA ALA A 34 53.02 -8.26 -32.64
C ALA A 34 54.38 -8.41 -31.93
N ARG A 35 55.02 -7.29 -31.53
CA ARG A 35 56.28 -7.29 -30.77
C ARG A 35 56.08 -7.33 -29.26
N TYR A 36 54.86 -7.11 -28.78
CA TYR A 36 54.50 -7.17 -27.36
C TYR A 36 54.04 -8.58 -26.98
N ASN A 37 54.11 -8.94 -25.70
CA ASN A 37 53.49 -10.19 -25.25
C ASN A 37 51.98 -10.08 -25.37
N LEU A 38 51.30 -11.20 -25.66
CA LEU A 38 49.84 -11.22 -25.82
C LEU A 38 49.07 -10.65 -24.62
N ALA A 39 49.63 -10.79 -23.40
CA ALA A 39 49.05 -10.22 -22.18
C ALA A 39 49.09 -8.68 -22.12
N ASP A 40 49.97 -8.06 -22.90
CA ASP A 40 50.19 -6.62 -22.98
C ASP A 40 49.53 -6.01 -24.23
N VAL A 41 48.94 -6.83 -25.12
CA VAL A 41 48.24 -6.37 -26.31
C VAL A 41 46.85 -5.87 -25.92
N PRO A 42 46.50 -4.61 -26.19
CA PRO A 42 45.18 -4.09 -25.88
C PRO A 42 44.10 -4.77 -26.73
N PRO A 43 42.85 -4.85 -26.25
CA PRO A 43 41.71 -5.36 -27.01
C PRO A 43 41.62 -4.75 -28.41
N VAL A 44 41.18 -5.52 -29.41
CA VAL A 44 41.09 -5.08 -30.83
C VAL A 44 40.28 -3.79 -30.98
N ASP A 45 39.22 -3.64 -30.19
CA ASP A 45 38.37 -2.45 -30.15
C ASP A 45 39.17 -1.18 -29.80
N GLU A 46 40.23 -1.32 -29.00
CA GLU A 46 41.15 -0.25 -28.63
C GLU A 46 42.18 0.07 -29.71
N VAL A 47 42.55 -0.93 -30.52
CA VAL A 47 43.46 -0.77 -31.67
C VAL A 47 42.76 -0.02 -32.80
N LEU A 48 41.49 -0.32 -33.05
CA LEU A 48 40.68 0.37 -34.06
C LEU A 48 40.46 1.85 -33.74
N LEU A 49 40.48 2.23 -32.46
CA LEU A 49 40.41 3.62 -32.01
C LEU A 49 41.65 4.45 -32.41
N TRP A 50 42.80 3.83 -32.65
CA TRP A 50 44.02 4.50 -33.13
C TRP A 50 44.00 4.78 -34.63
N CYS A 51 43.15 4.08 -35.39
CA CYS A 51 42.95 4.31 -36.82
C CYS A 51 41.99 5.45 -37.11
N ASN A 52 41.27 5.95 -36.10
CA ASN A 52 40.45 7.14 -36.25
C ASN A 52 41.33 8.37 -36.10
N SER A 53 41.35 9.23 -37.13
CA SER A 53 42.05 10.50 -37.01
C SER A 53 41.34 11.37 -35.96
N LEU A 54 42.13 12.11 -35.18
CA LEU A 54 41.60 13.07 -34.22
C LEU A 54 40.71 14.11 -34.92
N ASP A 55 41.04 14.46 -36.16
CA ASP A 55 40.23 15.30 -37.05
C ASP A 55 38.83 14.73 -37.30
N ASP A 56 38.74 13.44 -37.67
CA ASP A 56 37.46 12.78 -37.94
C ASP A 56 36.59 12.70 -36.69
N LEU A 57 37.18 12.39 -35.53
CA LEU A 57 36.46 12.32 -34.26
C LEU A 57 35.90 13.70 -33.87
N LEU A 58 36.70 14.76 -34.01
CA LEU A 58 36.27 16.13 -33.72
C LEU A 58 35.23 16.62 -34.73
N ALA A 59 35.38 16.28 -36.02
CA ALA A 59 34.41 16.60 -37.07
C ALA A 59 33.06 15.86 -36.85
N ALA A 60 33.11 14.60 -36.42
CA ALA A 60 31.95 13.80 -36.04
C ALA A 60 31.35 14.20 -34.68
N ARG A 61 32.00 15.10 -33.93
CA ARG A 61 31.62 15.53 -32.57
C ARG A 61 31.63 14.40 -31.55
N ASP A 62 32.47 13.39 -31.76
CA ASP A 62 32.73 12.34 -30.77
C ASP A 62 33.79 12.80 -29.77
N TRP A 63 33.38 13.74 -28.91
CA TRP A 63 34.28 14.36 -27.94
C TRP A 63 34.81 13.37 -26.90
N ASP A 64 34.05 12.32 -26.56
CA ASP A 64 34.48 11.29 -25.62
C ASP A 64 35.67 10.51 -26.18
N MET A 65 35.55 10.01 -27.42
CA MET A 65 36.64 9.27 -28.07
C MET A 65 37.84 10.16 -28.34
N ALA A 66 37.64 11.42 -28.75
CA ALA A 66 38.72 12.37 -28.95
C ALA A 66 39.51 12.62 -27.65
N VAL A 67 38.84 12.80 -26.51
CA VAL A 67 39.50 12.99 -25.21
C VAL A 67 40.20 11.72 -24.73
N GLN A 68 39.60 10.55 -24.94
CA GLN A 68 40.23 9.27 -24.60
C GLN A 68 41.49 9.01 -25.43
N LEU A 69 41.46 9.31 -26.74
CA LEU A 69 42.62 9.20 -27.62
C LEU A 69 43.75 10.12 -27.12
N VAL A 70 43.45 11.38 -26.81
CA VAL A 70 44.44 12.34 -26.28
C VAL A 70 45.03 11.92 -24.93
N GLN A 71 44.21 11.35 -24.02
CA GLN A 71 44.71 10.85 -22.74
C GLN A 71 45.64 9.63 -22.92
N ARG A 72 45.39 8.80 -23.94
CA ARG A 72 46.18 7.61 -24.26
C ARG A 72 47.49 7.92 -24.97
N MET A 73 47.48 8.89 -25.90
CA MET A 73 48.68 9.43 -26.56
C MET A 73 49.75 9.91 -25.56
N GLY A 74 49.30 10.32 -24.37
CA GLY A 74 50.19 10.73 -23.29
C GLY A 74 50.78 12.12 -23.52
N PRO A 75 51.51 12.67 -22.53
CA PRO A 75 51.99 14.05 -22.56
C PRO A 75 53.15 14.30 -23.54
N GLN A 76 53.74 13.25 -24.12
CA GLN A 76 54.91 13.36 -24.99
C GLN A 76 54.55 13.50 -26.49
N GLU A 77 53.36 13.06 -26.90
CA GLU A 77 52.91 13.23 -28.28
C GLU A 77 52.44 14.66 -28.55
N GLN A 78 52.94 15.23 -29.65
CA GLN A 78 52.59 16.58 -30.06
C GLN A 78 51.26 16.57 -30.81
N ILE A 79 50.23 17.11 -30.17
CA ILE A 79 48.95 17.40 -30.85
C ILE A 79 49.20 18.48 -31.90
N PRO A 80 48.75 18.30 -33.16
CA PRO A 80 48.88 19.32 -34.20
C PRO A 80 48.33 20.66 -33.73
N ALA A 81 49.07 21.76 -33.98
CA ALA A 81 48.76 23.08 -33.42
C ALA A 81 47.34 23.60 -33.78
N HIS A 82 46.81 23.19 -34.93
CA HIS A 82 45.46 23.54 -35.37
C HIS A 82 44.36 22.79 -34.58
N LEU A 83 44.67 21.63 -33.99
CA LEU A 83 43.72 20.81 -33.21
C LEU A 83 43.77 21.11 -31.72
N THR A 84 44.83 21.73 -31.21
CA THR A 84 44.99 22.03 -29.78
C THR A 84 43.79 22.76 -29.18
N GLN A 85 43.20 23.71 -29.91
CA GLN A 85 42.02 24.44 -29.45
C GLN A 85 40.76 23.56 -29.41
N LEU A 86 40.56 22.72 -30.44
CA LEU A 86 39.41 21.81 -30.53
C LEU A 86 39.49 20.70 -29.47
N VAL A 87 40.69 20.17 -29.20
CA VAL A 87 40.91 19.23 -28.09
C VAL A 87 40.62 19.88 -26.74
N GLY A 88 41.07 21.11 -26.52
CA GLY A 88 40.76 21.85 -25.29
C GLY A 88 39.26 22.14 -25.14
N GLU A 89 38.53 22.31 -26.24
CA GLU A 89 37.06 22.37 -26.24
C GLU A 89 36.44 21.01 -25.89
N ALA A 90 36.86 19.92 -26.55
CA ALA A 90 36.39 18.56 -26.29
C ALA A 90 36.57 18.18 -24.81
N GLN A 91 37.74 18.46 -24.23
CA GLN A 91 38.01 18.24 -22.80
C GLN A 91 37.05 19.01 -21.89
N ARG A 92 36.78 20.30 -22.19
CA ARG A 92 35.81 21.11 -21.42
C ARG A 92 34.39 20.55 -21.53
N ARG A 93 33.98 20.10 -22.72
CA ARG A 93 32.66 19.50 -22.98
C ARG A 93 32.49 18.19 -22.21
N VAL A 94 33.48 17.30 -22.27
CA VAL A 94 33.47 16.03 -21.53
C VAL A 94 33.46 16.29 -20.02
N ALA A 95 34.29 17.20 -19.51
CA ALA A 95 34.30 17.57 -18.09
C ALA A 95 32.95 18.14 -17.62
N CYS A 96 32.32 18.98 -18.45
CA CYS A 96 30.99 19.54 -18.18
C CYS A 96 29.90 18.45 -18.15
N ARG A 97 29.93 17.50 -19.10
CA ARG A 97 29.01 16.35 -19.12
C ARG A 97 29.17 15.48 -17.88
N VAL A 98 30.40 15.13 -17.49
CA VAL A 98 30.69 14.32 -16.30
C VAL A 98 30.24 15.03 -15.02
N ALA A 99 30.45 16.35 -14.92
CA ALA A 99 29.96 17.13 -13.79
C ALA A 99 28.43 17.14 -13.72
N LEU A 100 27.75 17.28 -14.87
CA LEU A 100 26.30 17.24 -14.97
C LEU A 100 25.75 15.85 -14.59
N GLU A 101 26.36 14.78 -15.09
CA GLU A 101 26.00 13.40 -14.76
C GLU A 101 26.14 13.14 -13.26
N LYS A 102 27.26 13.57 -12.66
CA LYS A 102 27.48 13.47 -11.22
C LYS A 102 26.41 14.25 -10.42
N ALA A 103 26.04 15.45 -10.88
CA ALA A 103 25.01 16.25 -10.24
C ALA A 103 23.61 15.60 -10.35
N LEU A 104 23.28 15.01 -11.50
CA LEU A 104 22.05 14.23 -11.72
C LEU A 104 22.02 12.97 -10.86
N ALA A 105 23.14 12.25 -10.76
CA ALA A 105 23.25 11.06 -9.92
C ALA A 105 23.11 11.41 -8.42
N ALA A 106 23.63 12.57 -7.99
CA ALA A 106 23.45 13.08 -6.63
C ALA A 106 22.02 13.59 -6.37
N GLY A 107 21.30 14.02 -7.40
CA GLY A 107 19.96 14.62 -7.27
C GLY A 107 19.99 16.05 -6.70
N ASP A 108 21.10 16.77 -6.87
CA ASP A 108 21.22 18.17 -6.45
C ASP A 108 20.86 19.09 -7.63
N GLU A 109 19.61 19.58 -7.63
CA GLU A 109 19.08 20.46 -8.69
C GLU A 109 19.89 21.77 -8.83
N ALA A 110 20.42 22.31 -7.73
CA ALA A 110 21.24 23.52 -7.78
C ALA A 110 22.63 23.25 -8.37
N ALA A 111 23.19 22.05 -8.14
CA ALA A 111 24.41 21.62 -8.83
C ALA A 111 24.16 21.32 -10.31
N ILE A 112 23.02 20.72 -10.67
CA ILE A 112 22.62 20.47 -12.06
C ILE A 112 22.53 21.79 -12.82
N GLN A 113 21.85 22.80 -12.25
CA GLN A 113 21.73 24.11 -12.87
C GLN A 113 23.08 24.81 -13.06
N ARG A 114 24.00 24.70 -12.09
CA ARG A 114 25.36 25.26 -12.19
C ARG A 114 26.25 24.53 -13.19
N ALA A 115 26.10 23.21 -13.31
CA ALA A 115 26.88 22.38 -14.23
C ALA A 115 26.39 22.47 -15.68
N TYR A 116 25.14 22.87 -15.90
CA TYR A 116 24.55 22.99 -17.22
C TYR A 116 25.07 24.25 -17.95
N ALA A 117 25.95 24.04 -18.93
CA ALA A 117 26.42 25.07 -19.85
C ALA A 117 25.88 24.79 -21.27
N PRO A 118 24.82 25.49 -21.72
CA PRO A 118 24.18 25.23 -23.02
C PRO A 118 25.17 25.23 -24.19
N GLN A 119 26.11 26.17 -24.19
CA GLN A 119 27.14 26.35 -25.23
C GLN A 119 28.09 25.14 -25.38
N LEU A 120 28.21 24.29 -24.36
CA LEU A 120 29.12 23.13 -24.36
C LEU A 120 28.37 21.81 -24.57
N LEU A 121 27.07 21.75 -24.26
CA LEU A 121 26.33 20.51 -24.16
C LEU A 121 25.17 20.38 -25.16
N ASP A 122 24.57 21.46 -25.65
CA ASP A 122 23.37 21.40 -26.50
C ASP A 122 23.59 20.65 -27.84
N ASP A 123 24.80 20.74 -28.38
CA ASP A 123 25.25 20.13 -29.62
C ASP A 123 26.07 18.85 -29.40
N TYR A 124 26.10 18.32 -28.18
CA TYR A 124 26.82 17.10 -27.81
C TYR A 124 25.88 15.87 -27.83
N PRO A 125 25.95 14.98 -28.85
CA PRO A 125 25.02 13.86 -29.00
C PRO A 125 24.96 12.92 -27.79
N ALA A 126 26.13 12.57 -27.22
CA ALA A 126 26.20 11.68 -26.06
C ALA A 126 25.58 12.30 -24.77
N ALA A 127 25.44 13.62 -24.72
CA ALA A 127 24.83 14.33 -23.59
C ALA A 127 23.34 14.68 -23.80
N ALA A 128 22.76 14.39 -24.97
CA ALA A 128 21.41 14.84 -25.33
C ALA A 128 20.35 14.50 -24.28
N GLN A 129 20.35 13.27 -23.75
CA GLN A 129 19.40 12.87 -22.70
C GLN A 129 19.62 13.59 -21.35
N LEU A 130 20.87 13.93 -21.03
CA LEU A 130 21.22 14.66 -19.81
C LEU A 130 20.82 16.13 -19.93
N VAL A 131 21.01 16.72 -21.12
CA VAL A 131 20.62 18.10 -21.45
C VAL A 131 19.12 18.30 -21.32
N GLU A 132 18.30 17.39 -21.85
CA GLU A 132 16.84 17.47 -21.71
C GLU A 132 16.40 17.46 -20.24
N LYS A 133 17.04 16.62 -19.41
CA LYS A 133 16.79 16.61 -17.95
C LYS A 133 17.26 17.89 -17.27
N ALA A 134 18.37 18.48 -17.71
CA ALA A 134 18.94 19.71 -17.18
C ALA A 134 18.12 20.95 -17.55
N ARG A 135 17.55 21.00 -18.76
CA ARG A 135 16.65 22.08 -19.22
C ARG A 135 15.41 22.19 -18.34
N GLN A 136 14.91 21.05 -17.84
CA GLN A 136 13.76 20.99 -16.95
C GLN A 136 14.09 21.34 -15.49
N THR A 137 15.36 21.46 -15.11
CA THR A 137 15.79 21.65 -13.72
C THR A 137 15.26 22.93 -13.08
N SER A 138 15.17 24.04 -13.84
CA SER A 138 14.62 25.30 -13.31
C SER A 138 13.15 25.17 -12.91
N GLN A 139 12.35 24.48 -13.73
CA GLN A 139 10.94 24.20 -13.44
C GLN A 139 10.80 23.27 -12.23
N VAL A 140 11.66 22.24 -12.16
CA VAL A 140 11.70 21.30 -11.02
C VAL A 140 12.07 22.02 -9.73
N GLN A 141 13.10 22.86 -9.74
CA GLN A 141 13.51 23.64 -8.57
C GLN A 141 12.37 24.52 -8.07
N HIS A 142 11.72 25.25 -8.97
CA HIS A 142 10.57 26.08 -8.61
C HIS A 142 9.43 25.23 -7.99
N ALA A 143 9.11 24.08 -8.58
CA ALA A 143 8.10 23.17 -8.01
C ALA A 143 8.50 22.64 -6.62
N LEU A 144 9.77 22.30 -6.41
CA LEU A 144 10.28 21.84 -5.10
C LEU A 144 10.24 22.95 -4.04
N GLU A 145 10.50 24.21 -4.41
CA GLU A 145 10.38 25.36 -3.51
C GLU A 145 8.93 25.58 -3.09
N VAL A 146 7.99 25.51 -4.03
CA VAL A 146 6.54 25.61 -3.75
C VAL A 146 6.08 24.45 -2.85
N LEU A 147 6.52 23.22 -3.12
CA LEU A 147 6.20 22.05 -2.28
C LEU A 147 6.77 22.20 -0.86
N LYS A 148 8.01 22.69 -0.73
CA LYS A 148 8.65 22.96 0.56
C LYS A 148 7.88 24.01 1.35
N ALA A 149 7.52 25.12 0.72
CA ALA A 149 6.72 26.17 1.35
C ALA A 149 5.33 25.63 1.77
N ALA A 150 4.67 24.90 0.89
CA ALA A 150 3.36 24.30 1.18
C ALA A 150 3.42 23.29 2.34
N GLU A 151 4.49 22.49 2.46
CA GLU A 151 4.72 21.60 3.61
C GLU A 151 4.93 22.40 4.91
N GLN A 152 5.76 23.46 4.87
CA GLN A 152 6.03 24.31 6.05
C GLN A 152 4.79 25.02 6.58
N PHE A 153 3.94 25.54 5.69
CA PHE A 153 2.69 26.21 6.05
C PHE A 153 1.50 25.24 6.15
N GLN A 154 1.72 23.93 6.01
CA GLN A 154 0.68 22.90 6.03
C GLN A 154 -0.47 23.15 5.04
N ASN A 155 -0.19 23.79 3.91
CA ASN A 155 -1.16 24.05 2.85
C ASN A 155 -1.23 22.84 1.91
N TRP A 156 -1.94 21.79 2.35
CA TRP A 156 -1.98 20.49 1.67
C TRP A 156 -2.67 20.50 0.32
N ASP A 157 -3.57 21.45 0.07
CA ASP A 157 -4.26 21.59 -1.22
C ASP A 157 -3.31 22.15 -2.28
N VAL A 158 -2.55 23.21 -1.95
CA VAL A 158 -1.48 23.72 -2.81
C VAL A 158 -0.43 22.64 -3.04
N PHE A 159 0.01 21.94 -1.99
CA PHE A 159 0.98 20.85 -2.11
C PHE A 159 0.53 19.80 -3.12
N ARG A 160 -0.71 19.33 -2.99
CA ARG A 160 -1.31 18.33 -3.88
C ARG A 160 -1.37 18.83 -5.31
N ASN A 161 -1.91 20.02 -5.52
CA ASN A 161 -2.11 20.57 -6.86
C ASN A 161 -0.77 20.79 -7.57
N THR A 162 0.22 21.32 -6.87
CA THR A 162 1.59 21.48 -7.38
C THR A 162 2.22 20.13 -7.71
N TRP A 163 2.08 19.12 -6.84
CA TRP A 163 2.58 17.77 -7.11
C TRP A 163 1.94 17.15 -8.36
N MET A 164 0.60 17.19 -8.46
CA MET A 164 -0.13 16.61 -9.59
C MET A 164 0.20 17.32 -10.91
N ALA A 165 0.31 18.65 -10.90
CA ALA A 165 0.68 19.44 -12.08
C ALA A 165 2.10 19.15 -12.57
N ASN A 166 3.02 18.81 -11.65
CA ASN A 166 4.42 18.56 -11.96
C ASN A 166 4.81 17.07 -11.86
N GLN A 167 3.84 16.16 -11.85
CA GLN A 167 4.10 14.74 -11.56
C GLN A 167 5.10 14.13 -12.55
N ALA A 168 4.96 14.42 -13.85
CA ALA A 168 5.86 13.90 -14.88
C ALA A 168 7.31 14.39 -14.68
N LEU A 169 7.50 15.66 -14.27
CA LEU A 169 8.82 16.27 -14.06
C LEU A 169 9.50 15.76 -12.79
N LEU A 170 8.71 15.49 -11.74
CA LEU A 170 9.19 15.08 -10.42
C LEU A 170 9.37 13.55 -10.32
N SER A 171 8.63 12.78 -11.12
CA SER A 171 8.72 11.32 -11.10
C SER A 171 10.10 10.83 -11.51
N GLY A 172 10.76 10.06 -10.64
CA GLY A 172 12.09 9.51 -10.89
C GLY A 172 13.26 10.40 -10.44
N ARG A 173 12.99 11.60 -9.91
CA ARG A 173 14.04 12.46 -9.33
C ARG A 173 14.26 12.15 -7.85
N LYS A 174 15.52 11.98 -7.46
CA LYS A 174 15.92 11.75 -6.05
C LYS A 174 15.53 12.92 -5.14
N SER A 175 15.67 14.15 -5.62
CA SER A 175 15.27 15.40 -4.95
C SER A 175 13.78 15.42 -4.55
N ALA A 176 12.93 14.73 -5.32
CA ALA A 176 11.49 14.69 -5.13
C ALA A 176 10.99 13.52 -4.24
N GLU A 177 11.85 12.57 -3.87
CA GLU A 177 11.43 11.35 -3.16
C GLU A 177 10.76 11.62 -1.82
N ARG A 178 11.27 12.59 -1.06
CA ARG A 178 10.65 13.01 0.21
C ARG A 178 9.22 13.49 -0.01
N TYR A 179 9.01 14.33 -1.02
CA TYR A 179 7.70 14.88 -1.33
C TYR A 179 6.75 13.81 -1.89
N LYS A 180 7.27 12.80 -2.61
CA LYS A 180 6.48 11.62 -3.02
C LYS A 180 5.92 10.89 -1.81
N LYS A 181 6.74 10.63 -0.78
CA LYS A 181 6.29 10.00 0.47
C LYS A 181 5.25 10.85 1.19
N GLN A 182 5.45 12.16 1.22
CA GLN A 182 4.47 13.08 1.81
C GLN A 182 3.15 13.09 1.04
N MET A 183 3.20 13.07 -0.30
CA MET A 183 2.02 12.97 -1.13
C MET A 183 1.25 11.66 -0.90
N GLN A 184 1.95 10.53 -0.74
CA GLN A 184 1.32 9.25 -0.39
C GLN A 184 0.56 9.33 0.95
N ARG A 185 1.13 10.02 1.96
CA ARG A 185 0.44 10.27 3.23
C ARG A 185 -0.81 11.12 3.07
N ILE A 186 -0.75 12.18 2.26
CA ILE A 186 -1.89 13.06 1.97
C ILE A 186 -3.01 12.26 1.28
N ILE A 187 -2.69 11.47 0.25
CA ILE A 187 -3.67 10.62 -0.45
C ILE A 187 -4.29 9.61 0.52
N ALA A 188 -3.48 8.92 1.35
CA ALA A 188 -3.99 7.95 2.32
C ALA A 188 -4.91 8.61 3.36
N ALA A 189 -4.55 9.79 3.88
CA ALA A 189 -5.39 10.56 4.80
C ALA A 189 -6.72 10.98 4.15
N ASP A 190 -6.71 11.34 2.87
CA ASP A 190 -7.91 11.72 2.14
C ASP A 190 -8.83 10.55 1.83
N THR A 191 -8.25 9.41 1.43
CA THR A 191 -9.00 8.16 1.26
C THR A 191 -9.68 7.79 2.57
N LEU A 192 -8.97 7.86 3.69
CA LEU A 192 -9.53 7.58 5.01
C LEU A 192 -10.68 8.55 5.35
N ARG A 193 -10.51 9.84 5.09
CA ARG A 193 -11.56 10.86 5.26
C ARG A 193 -12.80 10.55 4.42
N LYS A 194 -12.62 10.14 3.15
CA LYS A 194 -13.72 9.75 2.27
C LYS A 194 -14.45 8.52 2.80
N MET A 195 -13.72 7.49 3.23
CA MET A 195 -14.31 6.27 3.80
C MET A 195 -15.05 6.54 5.12
N LEU A 196 -14.59 7.48 5.94
CA LEU A 196 -15.29 7.87 7.16
C LEU A 196 -16.59 8.63 6.90
N LYS A 197 -16.62 9.48 5.86
CA LYS A 197 -17.82 10.19 5.42
C LYS A 197 -18.87 9.24 4.83
N ASP A 198 -18.42 8.18 4.18
CA ASP A 198 -19.31 7.14 3.68
C ASP A 198 -19.79 6.22 4.81
N VAL A 199 -21.11 6.21 5.01
CA VAL A 199 -21.76 5.37 6.03
C VAL A 199 -21.74 3.90 5.64
N ALA A 200 -21.71 3.60 4.33
CA ALA A 200 -21.70 2.23 3.81
C ALA A 200 -20.31 1.58 3.86
N SER A 201 -19.25 2.37 3.92
CA SER A 201 -17.87 1.89 3.95
C SER A 201 -17.62 0.87 5.06
N ASP A 202 -16.92 -0.21 4.69
CA ASP A 202 -16.54 -1.31 5.58
C ASP A 202 -15.60 -0.85 6.71
N ASP A 203 -15.87 -1.30 7.93
CA ASP A 203 -15.06 -0.91 9.08
C ASP A 203 -13.68 -1.58 9.05
N GLY A 204 -13.59 -2.80 8.51
CA GLY A 204 -12.32 -3.48 8.29
C GLY A 204 -11.43 -2.68 7.35
N ALA A 205 -11.98 -2.25 6.22
CA ALA A 205 -11.27 -1.42 5.25
C ALA A 205 -10.81 -0.07 5.85
N VAL A 206 -11.64 0.57 6.68
CA VAL A 206 -11.26 1.82 7.38
C VAL A 206 -10.09 1.59 8.33
N VAL A 207 -10.11 0.50 9.11
CA VAL A 207 -9.02 0.17 10.03
C VAL A 207 -7.72 -0.13 9.29
N GLN A 208 -7.78 -0.92 8.21
CA GLN A 208 -6.61 -1.21 7.36
C GLN A 208 -6.03 0.06 6.72
N ALA A 209 -6.88 0.95 6.21
CA ALA A 209 -6.43 2.22 5.64
C ALA A 209 -5.74 3.11 6.70
N TRP A 210 -6.20 3.08 7.95
CA TRP A 210 -5.56 3.78 9.07
C TRP A 210 -4.22 3.17 9.46
N GLU A 211 -4.11 1.85 9.53
CA GLU A 211 -2.86 1.14 9.79
C GLU A 211 -1.83 1.41 8.68
N TYR A 212 -2.27 1.41 7.42
CA TYR A 212 -1.43 1.79 6.29
C TYR A 212 -0.91 3.22 6.42
N LEU A 213 -1.77 4.19 6.77
CA LEU A 213 -1.33 5.56 7.01
C LEU A 213 -0.32 5.67 8.17
N LYS A 214 -0.51 4.89 9.25
CA LYS A 214 0.46 4.81 10.35
C LYS A 214 1.81 4.23 9.89
N SER A 215 1.79 3.20 9.03
CA SER A 215 3.02 2.62 8.47
C SER A 215 3.81 3.62 7.62
N LEU A 216 3.12 4.57 6.99
CA LEU A 216 3.74 5.69 6.27
C LEU A 216 4.27 6.78 7.20
N GLY A 217 4.00 6.73 8.51
CA GLY A 217 4.41 7.74 9.50
C GLY A 217 3.33 8.73 9.92
N GLY A 218 2.07 8.51 9.53
CA GLY A 218 0.94 9.38 9.91
C GLY A 218 0.80 10.66 9.08
N HIS A 219 -0.24 11.45 9.36
CA HIS A 219 -0.46 12.76 8.77
C HIS A 219 -1.33 13.65 9.69
N PRO A 220 -1.01 14.95 9.89
CA PRO A 220 -1.74 15.82 10.81
C PRO A 220 -3.24 15.92 10.52
N THR A 221 -3.64 15.94 9.24
CA THR A 221 -5.06 16.00 8.88
C THR A 221 -5.85 14.76 9.24
N ALA A 222 -5.19 13.62 9.44
CA ALA A 222 -5.81 12.37 9.85
C ALA A 222 -5.85 12.20 11.37
N GLU A 223 -4.99 12.88 12.13
CA GLU A 223 -5.02 12.87 13.59
C GLU A 223 -6.34 13.43 14.14
N ALA A 224 -6.87 14.48 13.50
CA ALA A 224 -8.20 15.01 13.81
C ALA A 224 -9.34 13.98 13.59
N LEU A 225 -9.10 12.92 12.81
CA LEU A 225 -10.05 11.85 12.55
C LEU A 225 -9.94 10.69 13.56
N ALA A 226 -8.95 10.72 14.48
CA ALA A 226 -8.70 9.65 15.43
C ALA A 226 -9.92 9.24 16.27
N PRO A 227 -10.76 10.17 16.80
CA PRO A 227 -11.96 9.78 17.55
C PRO A 227 -12.97 9.01 16.70
N ALA A 228 -13.20 9.43 15.45
CA ALA A 228 -14.11 8.75 14.53
C ALA A 228 -13.57 7.37 14.13
N LEU A 229 -12.26 7.22 14.02
CA LEU A 229 -11.60 5.94 13.75
C LEU A 229 -11.69 4.99 14.93
N GLN A 230 -11.47 5.48 16.16
CA GLN A 230 -11.62 4.68 17.37
C GLN A 230 -13.05 4.12 17.49
N TRP A 231 -14.05 4.91 17.12
CA TRP A 231 -15.43 4.45 17.03
C TRP A 231 -15.60 3.30 16.02
N ARG A 232 -15.00 3.40 14.84
CA ARG A 232 -15.03 2.34 13.81
C ARG A 232 -14.30 1.06 14.27
N VAL A 233 -13.17 1.20 14.96
CA VAL A 233 -12.41 0.08 15.55
C VAL A 233 -13.26 -0.67 16.58
N GLN A 234 -13.83 0.06 17.56
CA GLN A 234 -14.68 -0.53 18.59
C GLN A 234 -15.89 -1.24 17.98
N ARG A 235 -16.50 -0.65 16.94
CA ARG A 235 -17.61 -1.28 16.23
C ARG A 235 -17.20 -2.61 15.60
N ARG A 236 -16.05 -2.64 14.92
CA ARG A 236 -15.51 -3.84 14.29
C ARG A 236 -15.27 -4.95 15.31
N GLU A 237 -14.66 -4.62 16.46
CA GLU A 237 -14.43 -5.58 17.53
C GLU A 237 -15.74 -6.15 18.10
N LEU A 238 -16.74 -5.30 18.34
CA LEU A 238 -18.05 -5.75 18.81
C LEU A 238 -18.76 -6.61 17.75
N GLN A 239 -18.66 -6.23 16.47
CA GLN A 239 -19.20 -7.03 15.37
C GLN A 239 -18.55 -8.41 15.31
N GLN A 240 -17.22 -8.49 15.43
CA GLN A 240 -16.50 -9.75 15.43
C GLN A 240 -16.93 -10.64 16.61
N LYS A 241 -17.02 -10.08 17.82
CA LYS A 241 -17.52 -10.81 19.00
C LYS A 241 -18.95 -11.29 18.83
N LEU A 242 -19.83 -10.49 18.22
CA LEU A 242 -21.20 -10.91 17.90
C LEU A 242 -21.22 -12.07 16.90
N GLN A 243 -20.40 -11.98 15.83
CA GLN A 243 -20.28 -13.06 14.85
C GLN A 243 -19.74 -14.34 15.48
N GLU A 244 -18.77 -14.25 16.39
CA GLU A 244 -18.27 -15.41 17.14
C GLU A 244 -19.36 -16.04 18.00
N VAL A 245 -20.21 -15.24 18.67
CA VAL A 245 -21.36 -15.74 19.44
C VAL A 245 -22.37 -16.44 18.53
N VAL A 246 -22.62 -15.91 17.34
CA VAL A 246 -23.50 -16.55 16.35
C VAL A 246 -22.90 -17.84 15.80
N ALA A 247 -21.60 -17.84 15.47
CA ALA A 247 -20.91 -19.00 14.93
C ALA A 247 -20.75 -20.13 15.96
N ALA A 248 -20.53 -19.79 17.23
CA ALA A 248 -20.46 -20.75 18.33
C ALA A 248 -21.82 -21.39 18.66
N ARG A 249 -22.92 -20.92 18.07
CA ARG A 249 -24.26 -21.45 18.29
C ARG A 249 -24.41 -22.83 17.65
N GLN A 250 -24.14 -23.87 18.44
CA GLN A 250 -24.47 -25.24 18.10
C GLN A 250 -25.87 -25.57 18.64
N GLY A 251 -26.91 -25.29 17.85
CA GLY A 251 -28.29 -25.69 18.16
C GLY A 251 -29.25 -24.56 18.55
N PRO A 252 -30.35 -24.87 19.29
CA PRO A 252 -31.38 -23.89 19.64
C PRO A 252 -30.81 -22.77 20.51
N PRO A 253 -31.41 -21.57 20.49
CA PRO A 253 -30.91 -20.46 21.30
C PRO A 253 -31.01 -20.84 22.79
N THR A 254 -30.02 -20.42 23.57
CA THR A 254 -29.95 -20.64 25.02
C THR A 254 -29.99 -19.30 25.75
N LEU A 255 -30.38 -19.31 27.03
CA LEU A 255 -30.42 -18.10 27.85
C LEU A 255 -29.06 -17.38 27.92
N GLU A 256 -27.97 -18.14 28.04
CA GLU A 256 -26.62 -17.60 28.18
C GLU A 256 -26.16 -16.90 26.89
N LEU A 257 -26.44 -17.51 25.74
CA LEU A 257 -26.14 -16.92 24.43
C LEU A 257 -26.94 -15.65 24.19
N ASP A 258 -28.24 -15.66 24.47
CA ASP A 258 -29.09 -14.47 24.30
C ASP A 258 -28.65 -13.31 25.21
N ARG A 259 -28.27 -13.60 26.47
CA ARG A 259 -27.72 -12.59 27.39
C ARG A 259 -26.42 -12.00 26.85
N LYS A 260 -25.48 -12.84 26.44
CA LYS A 260 -24.19 -12.41 25.88
C LYS A 260 -24.38 -11.59 24.60
N TYR A 261 -25.31 -12.01 23.74
CA TYR A 261 -25.64 -11.30 22.50
C TYR A 261 -26.20 -9.91 22.77
N ILE A 262 -27.12 -9.76 23.72
CA ILE A 262 -27.71 -8.46 24.09
C ILE A 262 -26.69 -7.56 24.79
N GLU A 263 -25.83 -8.10 25.64
CA GLU A 263 -24.78 -7.33 26.31
C GLU A 263 -23.80 -6.68 25.31
N LEU A 264 -23.44 -7.45 24.28
CA LEU A 264 -22.58 -7.01 23.18
C LEU A 264 -23.30 -6.07 22.20
N TRP A 265 -24.62 -6.15 22.08
CA TRP A 265 -25.39 -5.25 21.24
C TRP A 265 -25.42 -3.84 21.83
N LYS A 266 -24.79 -2.89 21.14
CA LYS A 266 -24.82 -1.47 21.48
C LYS A 266 -25.60 -0.71 20.40
N PRO A 267 -26.82 -0.21 20.70
CA PRO A 267 -27.69 0.44 19.71
C PRO A 267 -27.00 1.53 18.87
N ASN A 268 -26.17 2.35 19.51
CA ASN A 268 -25.44 3.45 18.87
C ASN A 268 -24.48 2.98 17.76
N PHE A 269 -24.04 1.73 17.79
CA PHE A 269 -23.11 1.18 16.81
C PHE A 269 -23.82 0.53 15.62
N PHE A 270 -24.93 -0.17 15.87
CA PHE A 270 -25.50 -1.10 14.89
C PHE A 270 -26.84 -0.65 14.28
N ASP A 271 -27.69 0.04 15.02
CA ASP A 271 -29.10 0.27 14.62
C ASP A 271 -29.25 1.11 13.34
N LYS A 272 -28.26 1.94 13.02
CA LYS A 272 -28.28 2.87 11.88
C LYS A 272 -27.68 2.29 10.59
N GLN A 273 -27.21 1.05 10.58
CA GLN A 273 -26.50 0.49 9.43
C GLN A 273 -27.22 -0.71 8.81
N PRO A 274 -27.65 -0.61 7.53
CA PRO A 274 -28.39 -1.66 6.84
C PRO A 274 -27.67 -3.02 6.81
N ARG A 275 -26.33 -3.02 6.73
CA ARG A 275 -25.52 -4.26 6.71
C ARG A 275 -25.65 -5.10 7.99
N HIS A 276 -26.08 -4.51 9.10
CA HIS A 276 -26.29 -5.21 10.36
C HIS A 276 -27.75 -5.68 10.55
N GLN A 277 -28.59 -5.54 9.52
CA GLN A 277 -29.99 -5.97 9.58
C GLN A 277 -30.18 -7.44 10.00
N PRO A 278 -29.40 -8.42 9.50
CA PRO A 278 -29.52 -9.81 9.96
C PRO A 278 -29.24 -9.95 11.45
N LEU A 279 -28.20 -9.26 11.95
CA LEU A 279 -27.83 -9.27 13.37
C LEU A 279 -28.87 -8.56 14.24
N LEU A 280 -29.53 -7.51 13.71
CA LEU A 280 -30.61 -6.80 14.39
C LEU A 280 -31.86 -7.67 14.52
N VAL A 281 -32.17 -8.51 13.53
CA VAL A 281 -33.28 -9.48 13.62
C VAL A 281 -33.02 -10.47 14.75
N GLU A 282 -31.82 -11.05 14.81
CA GLU A 282 -31.41 -11.94 15.91
C GLU A 282 -31.43 -11.23 17.27
N TYR A 283 -30.96 -9.97 17.34
CA TYR A 283 -31.04 -9.15 18.55
C TYR A 283 -32.48 -9.00 19.04
N LYS A 284 -33.40 -8.60 18.15
CA LYS A 284 -34.82 -8.42 18.49
C LYS A 284 -35.45 -9.73 18.95
N ALA A 285 -35.08 -10.85 18.34
CA ALA A 285 -35.56 -12.18 18.74
C ALA A 285 -35.03 -12.56 20.14
N ALA A 286 -33.74 -12.38 20.41
CA ALA A 286 -33.13 -12.62 21.72
C ALA A 286 -33.72 -11.73 22.81
N PHE A 287 -33.87 -10.44 22.52
CA PHE A 287 -34.49 -9.47 23.43
C PHE A 287 -35.95 -9.83 23.73
N GLY A 288 -36.70 -10.25 22.70
CA GLY A 288 -38.07 -10.74 22.86
C GLY A 288 -38.14 -11.96 23.78
N ARG A 289 -37.25 -12.95 23.61
CA ARG A 289 -37.18 -14.14 24.47
C ARG A 289 -36.83 -13.78 25.91
N LEU A 290 -35.87 -12.89 26.15
CA LEU A 290 -35.52 -12.43 27.51
C LEU A 290 -36.64 -11.62 28.17
N LYS A 291 -37.33 -10.74 27.42
CA LYS A 291 -38.46 -9.98 27.94
C LYS A 291 -39.60 -10.90 28.35
N LYS A 292 -39.93 -11.90 27.52
CA LYS A 292 -40.91 -12.94 27.87
C LYS A 292 -40.48 -13.72 29.11
N LEU A 293 -39.21 -14.12 29.18
CA LEU A 293 -38.67 -14.82 30.36
C LEU A 293 -38.86 -14.02 31.65
N LYS A 294 -38.56 -12.72 31.63
CA LYS A 294 -38.74 -11.84 32.79
C LYS A 294 -40.21 -11.78 33.22
N ALA A 295 -41.13 -11.59 32.26
CA ALA A 295 -42.56 -11.60 32.54
C ALA A 295 -43.04 -12.93 33.14
N TYR A 296 -42.49 -14.07 32.71
CA TYR A 296 -42.81 -15.37 33.30
C TYR A 296 -42.26 -15.54 34.71
N ILE A 297 -41.07 -15.01 35.01
CA ILE A 297 -40.54 -15.04 36.38
C ILE A 297 -41.46 -14.24 37.31
N GLU A 298 -41.87 -13.04 36.91
CA GLU A 298 -42.79 -12.17 37.65
C GLU A 298 -44.17 -12.81 37.85
N LEU A 299 -44.76 -13.41 36.81
CA LEU A 299 -46.03 -14.15 36.92
C LEU A 299 -45.92 -15.32 37.90
N GLY A 300 -44.79 -16.01 37.90
CA GLY A 300 -44.47 -17.07 38.83
C GLY A 300 -44.59 -16.65 40.29
N GLU A 301 -44.21 -15.43 40.62
CA GLU A 301 -44.20 -14.93 42.01
C GLU A 301 -45.63 -14.72 42.55
N THR A 302 -46.62 -14.53 41.68
CA THR A 302 -48.00 -14.19 42.09
C THR A 302 -48.88 -15.38 42.49
N CYS A 303 -48.47 -16.63 42.27
CA CYS A 303 -49.17 -17.86 42.69
C CYS A 303 -50.71 -17.86 42.47
N THR A 304 -51.21 -17.21 41.42
CA THR A 304 -52.64 -17.19 41.09
C THR A 304 -53.01 -18.29 40.09
N PRO A 305 -54.25 -18.83 40.11
CA PRO A 305 -54.69 -19.81 39.11
C PRO A 305 -54.58 -19.32 37.66
N GLU A 306 -54.78 -18.01 37.44
CA GLU A 306 -54.58 -17.37 36.14
C GLU A 306 -53.09 -17.27 35.77
N GLY A 307 -52.23 -16.96 36.74
CA GLY A 307 -50.77 -16.99 36.61
C GLY A 307 -50.25 -18.37 36.21
N GLU A 308 -50.71 -19.44 36.87
CA GLU A 308 -50.32 -20.82 36.55
C GLU A 308 -50.75 -21.22 35.13
N ARG A 309 -51.93 -20.78 34.66
CA ARG A 309 -52.35 -20.98 33.26
C ARG A 309 -51.48 -20.21 32.27
N LYS A 310 -51.16 -18.95 32.56
CA LYS A 310 -50.27 -18.13 31.71
C LYS A 310 -48.84 -18.69 31.67
N LEU A 311 -48.35 -19.23 32.78
CA LEU A 311 -47.06 -19.93 32.88
C LEU A 311 -47.06 -21.26 32.12
N ALA A 312 -48.16 -22.01 32.15
CA ALA A 312 -48.28 -23.23 31.36
C ALA A 312 -48.30 -22.92 29.85
N ALA A 313 -48.99 -21.85 29.43
CA ALA A 313 -48.97 -21.40 28.04
C ALA A 313 -47.58 -20.90 27.59
N ALA A 314 -46.78 -20.35 28.50
CA ALA A 314 -45.40 -19.92 28.23
C ALA A 314 -44.47 -21.02 27.68
N LEU A 315 -44.78 -22.30 27.94
CA LEU A 315 -43.98 -23.44 27.47
C LEU A 315 -43.92 -23.57 25.95
N THR A 316 -44.94 -23.11 25.23
CA THR A 316 -44.99 -23.21 23.76
C THR A 316 -44.11 -22.17 23.07
N ASP A 317 -43.82 -21.07 23.76
CA ASP A 317 -43.18 -19.89 23.17
C ASP A 317 -41.65 -19.92 23.24
N LEU A 318 -41.06 -20.79 24.07
CA LEU A 318 -39.61 -20.86 24.29
C LEU A 318 -39.03 -22.23 23.87
N PRO A 319 -37.83 -22.24 23.23
CA PRO A 319 -37.16 -23.48 22.85
C PRO A 319 -36.94 -24.45 24.02
N GLU A 320 -36.79 -25.73 23.70
CA GLU A 320 -36.72 -26.77 24.74
C GLU A 320 -35.55 -26.66 25.70
N ALA A 321 -34.38 -26.32 25.16
CA ALA A 321 -33.18 -26.14 25.95
C ALA A 321 -33.03 -24.73 26.56
N TYR A 322 -34.00 -23.82 26.38
CA TYR A 322 -33.78 -22.39 26.67
C TYR A 322 -33.56 -22.09 28.17
N HIS A 323 -34.42 -22.64 29.04
CA HIS A 323 -34.30 -22.47 30.49
C HIS A 323 -34.85 -23.70 31.25
N PRO A 324 -33.99 -24.66 31.64
CA PRO A 324 -34.42 -25.93 32.24
C PRO A 324 -35.26 -25.77 33.52
N LYS A 325 -34.87 -24.87 34.43
CA LYS A 325 -35.61 -24.62 35.68
C LYS A 325 -37.01 -24.05 35.44
N LEU A 326 -37.15 -23.09 34.51
CA LEU A 326 -38.45 -22.54 34.16
C LEU A 326 -39.33 -23.62 33.52
N ARG A 327 -38.79 -24.48 32.66
CA ARG A 327 -39.56 -25.61 32.11
C ARG A 327 -40.08 -26.55 33.19
N ARG A 328 -39.25 -26.90 34.18
CA ARG A 328 -39.72 -27.68 35.33
C ARG A 328 -40.87 -26.99 36.05
N ARG A 329 -40.74 -25.67 36.28
CA ARG A 329 -41.79 -24.85 36.90
C ARG A 329 -43.07 -24.81 36.07
N CYS A 330 -42.98 -24.59 34.77
CA CYS A 330 -44.15 -24.55 33.89
C CYS A 330 -44.83 -25.93 33.76
N ARG A 331 -44.07 -27.04 33.81
CA ARG A 331 -44.66 -28.39 33.87
C ARG A 331 -45.43 -28.60 35.18
N LEU A 332 -44.90 -28.11 36.30
CA LEU A 332 -45.60 -28.12 37.58
C LEU A 332 -46.85 -27.23 37.55
N ALA A 333 -46.74 -26.02 36.99
CA ALA A 333 -47.85 -25.10 36.77
C ALA A 333 -48.99 -25.76 35.96
N LEU A 334 -48.63 -26.49 34.89
CA LEU A 334 -49.59 -27.21 34.06
C LEU A 334 -50.30 -28.33 34.85
N ARG A 335 -49.57 -29.09 35.67
CA ARG A 335 -50.15 -30.11 36.56
C ARG A 335 -51.12 -29.47 37.54
N ARG A 336 -50.71 -28.41 38.23
CA ARG A 336 -51.55 -27.66 39.17
C ARG A 336 -52.79 -27.07 38.51
N ALA A 337 -52.65 -26.51 37.32
CA ALA A 337 -53.78 -25.95 36.57
C ALA A 337 -54.80 -27.05 36.19
N LYS A 338 -54.33 -28.24 35.79
CA LYS A 338 -55.20 -29.40 35.50
C LYS A 338 -55.89 -29.93 36.76
N ALA A 339 -55.16 -30.07 37.86
CA ALA A 339 -55.72 -30.50 39.14
C ALA A 339 -56.78 -29.51 39.65
N LEU A 340 -56.50 -28.19 39.60
CA LEU A 340 -57.48 -27.16 39.95
C LEU A 340 -58.72 -27.19 39.04
N GLN A 341 -58.57 -27.52 37.76
CA GLN A 341 -59.70 -27.69 36.85
C GLN A 341 -60.51 -28.94 37.19
N ALA A 342 -59.85 -30.06 37.48
CA ALA A 342 -60.51 -31.30 37.91
C ALA A 342 -61.26 -31.12 39.23
N ILE A 343 -60.66 -30.47 40.24
CA ILE A 343 -61.33 -30.14 41.51
C ILE A 343 -62.58 -29.31 41.25
N ARG A 344 -62.50 -28.27 40.40
CA ARG A 344 -63.69 -27.46 40.05
C ARG A 344 -64.78 -28.30 39.40
N GLN A 345 -64.43 -29.22 38.52
CA GLN A 345 -65.37 -30.12 37.85
C GLN A 345 -66.01 -31.09 38.86
N HIS A 346 -65.21 -31.75 39.71
CA HIS A 346 -65.71 -32.69 40.72
C HIS A 346 -66.57 -32.03 41.81
N ILE A 347 -66.30 -30.77 42.15
CA ILE A 347 -67.19 -29.97 43.01
C ILE A 347 -68.56 -29.78 42.36
N GLN A 348 -68.61 -29.53 41.05
CA GLN A 348 -69.86 -29.37 40.31
C GLN A 348 -70.62 -30.70 40.18
N ASP A 349 -69.90 -31.79 40.00
CA ASP A 349 -70.47 -33.12 39.77
C ASP A 349 -70.80 -33.88 41.08
N GLY A 350 -70.41 -33.35 42.25
CA GLY A 350 -70.69 -33.97 43.56
C GLY A 350 -69.84 -35.20 43.90
N ALA A 351 -68.70 -35.40 43.24
CA ALA A 351 -67.87 -36.59 43.36
C ALA A 351 -66.78 -36.45 44.46
N ALA A 352 -67.15 -36.74 45.72
CA ALA A 352 -66.28 -36.52 46.88
C ALA A 352 -64.94 -37.30 46.86
N LEU A 353 -64.93 -38.55 46.38
CA LEU A 353 -63.72 -39.37 46.31
C LEU A 353 -62.73 -38.85 45.26
N ALA A 354 -63.21 -38.45 44.08
CA ALA A 354 -62.38 -37.91 43.00
C ALA A 354 -61.77 -36.53 43.36
N LEU A 355 -62.35 -35.83 44.33
CA LEU A 355 -61.85 -34.55 44.82
C LEU A 355 -60.57 -34.74 45.67
N ILE A 356 -60.50 -35.82 46.45
CA ILE A 356 -59.33 -36.18 47.26
C ILE A 356 -58.15 -36.52 46.35
N ASP A 357 -58.36 -37.39 45.36
CA ASP A 357 -57.32 -37.77 44.38
C ASP A 357 -56.78 -36.54 43.60
N ALA A 358 -57.66 -35.63 43.21
CA ALA A 358 -57.26 -34.40 42.52
C ALA A 358 -56.51 -33.42 43.45
N TYR A 359 -56.82 -33.41 44.74
CA TYR A 359 -56.11 -32.60 45.74
C TYR A 359 -54.71 -33.17 46.04
N ASP A 360 -54.57 -34.48 46.18
CA ASP A 360 -53.28 -35.13 46.40
C ASP A 360 -52.32 -34.88 45.22
N SER A 361 -52.86 -34.84 43.99
CA SER A 361 -52.08 -34.48 42.79
C SER A 361 -51.55 -33.03 42.75
N LEU A 362 -52.01 -32.13 43.64
CA LEU A 362 -51.44 -30.79 43.82
C LEU A 362 -50.23 -30.77 44.76
N ALA A 363 -50.12 -31.75 45.66
CA ALA A 363 -49.09 -31.83 46.69
C ALA A 363 -47.77 -32.46 46.17
N GLU A 364 -47.85 -33.28 45.13
CA GLU A 364 -46.70 -33.85 44.37
C GLU A 364 -46.12 -32.90 43.32
#